data_AF-A0A699YFB6-F1
#
_entry.id   AF-A0A699YFB6-F1
#
_cell.length_a   1.000
_cell.length_b   1.000
_cell.length_c   1.000
_cell.angle_alpha   90.00
_cell.angle_beta   90.00
_cell.angle_gamma   90.00
#
_symmetry.space_group_name_H-M   'P 1'
#
loop_
_entity.id
_entity.type
_entity.pdbx_description
1 polymer ?
#
loop_
_entity_poly.entity_id
_entity_poly.type
_entity_poly.pdbx_seq_one_letter_code
_entity_poly.pdbx_strand_id
1 'polypeptide(L)'
;MKKLGEKSATIKCRQVDLVLVKDVIDTARKNFTGQFQSEAPVLTLDQTTFLPPPPQTAAADAVNSCCGGVVLVSSDGRITVSNTLDDRLKIAYEANLPEIRKRLFGDA
;
A
#
# COMPACT_ATOMS: atom_id res chain seq x y z
N MET A 1 16.49 4.16 -0.83
CA MET A 1 16.32 3.99 0.63
C MET A 1 15.30 2.88 0.89
N LYS A 2 15.58 1.96 1.82
CA LYS A 2 14.63 0.88 2.18
C LYS A 2 13.59 1.44 3.16
N LYS A 3 12.31 1.34 2.84
CA LYS A 3 11.20 1.78 3.73
C LYS A 3 10.95 0.78 4.86
N LEU A 4 11.15 -0.52 4.59
CA LEU A 4 11.15 -1.59 5.57
C LEU A 4 12.45 -2.37 5.37
N GLY A 5 13.29 -2.42 6.41
CA GLY A 5 14.64 -2.99 6.37
C GLY A 5 14.76 -4.38 7.01
N GLU A 6 13.63 -5.03 7.28
CA GLU A 6 13.56 -6.27 8.03
C GLU A 6 13.74 -7.51 7.16
N LYS A 7 14.11 -8.63 7.80
CA LYS A 7 14.33 -9.93 7.12
C LYS A 7 13.02 -10.65 6.79
N SER A 8 11.92 -10.27 7.43
CA SER A 8 10.60 -10.86 7.22
C SER A 8 9.53 -9.79 7.29
N ALA A 9 8.51 -9.91 6.45
CA ALA A 9 7.36 -9.00 6.46
C ALA A 9 6.08 -9.74 6.08
N THR A 10 4.97 -9.29 6.64
CA THR A 10 3.62 -9.78 6.35
C THR A 10 2.92 -8.80 5.41
N ILE A 11 2.31 -9.32 4.35
CA ILE A 11 1.56 -8.55 3.36
C ILE A 11 0.07 -8.70 3.67
N LYS A 12 -0.60 -7.57 3.89
CA LYS A 12 -2.05 -7.46 3.95
C LYS A 12 -2.55 -6.86 2.64
N CYS A 13 -3.55 -7.51 2.06
CA CYS A 13 -4.20 -7.07 0.83
C CYS A 13 -5.71 -7.30 0.93
N ARG A 14 -6.46 -6.86 -0.08
CA ARG A 14 -7.89 -7.16 -0.17
C ARG A 14 -8.10 -8.62 -0.58
N GLN A 15 -9.21 -9.20 -0.19
CA GLN A 15 -9.55 -10.58 -0.53
C GLN A 15 -9.56 -10.83 -2.06
N VAL A 16 -10.02 -9.85 -2.84
CA VAL A 16 -10.07 -9.94 -4.31
C VAL A 16 -8.68 -9.91 -4.97
N ASP A 17 -7.69 -9.31 -4.30
CA ASP A 17 -6.34 -9.14 -4.86
C ASP A 17 -5.41 -10.31 -4.49
N LEU A 18 -5.85 -11.27 -3.68
CA LEU A 18 -5.01 -12.36 -3.17
C LEU A 18 -4.30 -13.16 -4.26
N VAL A 19 -5.00 -13.47 -5.35
CA VAL A 19 -4.44 -14.25 -6.46
C VAL A 19 -3.34 -13.43 -7.16
N LEU A 20 -3.65 -12.17 -7.47
CA LEU A 20 -2.70 -11.26 -8.12
C LEU A 20 -1.45 -11.04 -7.26
N VAL A 21 -1.62 -10.87 -5.95
CA VAL A 21 -0.48 -10.64 -5.06
C VAL A 21 0.41 -11.89 -4.97
N LYS A 22 -0.18 -13.10 -4.95
CA LYS A 22 0.59 -14.35 -4.98
C LYS A 22 1.46 -14.45 -6.23
N ASP A 23 0.93 -14.11 -7.40
CA ASP A 23 1.67 -14.19 -8.66
C ASP A 23 2.80 -13.15 -8.75
N VAL A 24 2.63 -11.99 -8.10
CA VAL A 24 3.60 -10.87 -8.18
C VAL A 24 4.71 -10.98 -7.13
N ILE A 25 4.52 -11.72 -6.01
CA ILE A 25 5.51 -11.81 -4.92
C ILE A 25 6.89 -12.23 -5.39
N ASP A 26 6.99 -13.28 -6.22
CA ASP A 26 8.29 -13.78 -6.68
C ASP A 26 9.01 -12.79 -7.59
N THR A 27 8.25 -12.09 -8.45
CA THR A 27 8.76 -11.01 -9.29
C THR A 27 9.25 -9.84 -8.44
N ALA A 28 8.50 -9.46 -7.41
CA ALA A 28 8.88 -8.40 -6.48
C ALA A 28 10.17 -8.73 -5.70
N ARG A 29 10.34 -9.99 -5.26
CA ARG A 29 11.57 -10.45 -4.59
C ARG A 29 12.79 -10.36 -5.50
N LYS A 30 12.67 -10.79 -6.76
CA LYS A 30 13.74 -10.65 -7.77
C LYS A 30 14.13 -9.19 -7.99
N ASN A 31 13.13 -8.32 -8.12
CA ASN A 31 13.35 -6.88 -8.29
C ASN A 31 14.03 -6.24 -7.06
N PHE A 32 13.68 -6.68 -5.85
CA PHE A 32 14.31 -6.21 -4.63
C PHE A 32 15.79 -6.59 -4.56
N THR A 33 16.14 -7.85 -4.85
CA THR A 33 17.53 -8.29 -4.86
C THR A 33 18.34 -7.61 -5.97
N GLY A 34 17.74 -7.34 -7.14
CA GLY A 34 18.38 -6.58 -8.20
C GLY A 34 18.68 -5.13 -7.82
N GLN A 35 17.74 -4.43 -7.18
CA GLN A 35 17.91 -3.02 -6.80
C GLN A 35 18.82 -2.82 -5.59
N PHE A 36 18.71 -3.70 -4.57
CA PHE A 36 19.39 -3.50 -3.29
C PHE A 36 20.59 -4.43 -3.08
N GLN A 37 20.86 -5.35 -4.02
CA GLN A 37 21.93 -6.34 -3.94
C GLN A 37 21.95 -7.11 -2.60
N SER A 38 20.78 -7.24 -1.98
CA SER A 38 20.60 -7.87 -0.67
C SER A 38 19.55 -8.97 -0.77
N GLU A 39 19.64 -9.93 0.15
CA GLU A 39 18.64 -11.00 0.26
C GLU A 39 17.24 -10.42 0.42
N ALA A 40 16.29 -10.93 -0.38
CA ALA A 40 14.91 -10.50 -0.32
C ALA A 40 14.24 -11.05 0.94
N PRO A 41 13.49 -10.22 1.68
CA PRO A 41 12.83 -10.66 2.90
C PRO A 41 11.85 -11.80 2.63
N VAL A 42 11.61 -12.61 3.67
CA VAL A 42 10.55 -13.62 3.66
C VAL A 42 9.21 -12.87 3.72
N LEU A 43 8.39 -13.07 2.69
CA LEU A 43 7.09 -12.42 2.56
C LEU A 43 5.99 -13.43 2.87
N THR A 44 5.19 -13.14 3.89
CA THR A 44 4.04 -13.97 4.30
C THR A 44 2.75 -13.24 3.94
N LEU A 45 1.83 -13.90 3.24
CA LEU A 45 0.50 -13.33 2.99
C LEU A 45 -0.43 -13.58 4.17
N ASP A 46 -1.01 -12.51 4.71
CA ASP A 46 -2.04 -12.61 5.73
C ASP A 46 -3.36 -13.05 5.06
N GLN A 47 -3.90 -14.19 5.51
CA GLN A 47 -5.19 -14.73 5.06
C GLN A 47 -6.28 -14.60 6.14
N THR A 48 -5.97 -13.92 7.24
CA THR A 48 -6.89 -13.74 8.38
C THR A 48 -7.44 -12.32 8.43
N THR A 49 -6.58 -11.32 8.17
CA THR A 49 -6.96 -9.90 8.22
C THR A 49 -6.81 -9.27 6.85
N PHE A 50 -7.93 -8.99 6.19
CA PHE A 50 -7.95 -8.36 4.88
C PHE A 50 -8.15 -6.85 4.96
N LEU A 51 -7.68 -6.15 3.93
CA LEU A 51 -8.03 -4.74 3.72
C LEU A 51 -9.52 -4.59 3.38
N PRO A 52 -10.10 -3.40 3.62
CA PRO A 52 -11.51 -3.15 3.30
C PRO A 52 -11.86 -3.47 1.85
N PRO A 53 -13.11 -3.85 1.57
CA PRO A 53 -13.53 -4.22 0.23
C PRO A 53 -13.45 -3.04 -0.76
N PRO A 54 -13.52 -3.33 -2.07
CA PRO A 54 -13.62 -2.29 -3.08
C PRO A 54 -14.85 -1.39 -2.81
N PRO A 55 -14.79 -0.10 -3.16
CA PRO A 55 -15.94 0.79 -3.03
C PRO A 55 -17.12 0.25 -3.84
N GLN A 56 -18.21 -0.12 -3.16
CA GLN A 56 -19.48 -0.41 -3.80
C GLN A 56 -20.18 0.92 -4.11
N THR A 57 -20.87 0.97 -5.24
CA THR A 57 -21.52 2.13 -5.90
C THR A 57 -21.84 3.36 -5.03
N ALA A 58 -21.69 4.55 -5.66
CA ALA A 58 -21.73 5.94 -5.17
C ALA A 58 -22.74 6.38 -4.07
N ALA A 59 -23.60 5.51 -3.54
CA ALA A 59 -24.66 5.82 -2.59
C ALA A 59 -24.51 5.15 -1.21
N ALA A 60 -23.52 4.27 -1.00
CA ALA A 60 -23.27 3.68 0.32
C ALA A 60 -22.19 4.48 1.06
N ASP A 61 -22.54 5.00 2.23
CA ASP A 61 -21.68 5.78 3.11
C ASP A 61 -20.27 5.18 3.20
N ALA A 62 -19.29 6.02 2.84
CA ALA A 62 -17.89 5.73 2.57
C ALA A 62 -17.06 5.27 3.79
N VAL A 63 -17.60 4.43 4.67
CA VAL A 63 -17.00 4.28 6.00
C VAL A 63 -15.80 3.34 6.01
N ASN A 64 -15.67 2.37 5.09
CA ASN A 64 -14.47 1.52 5.01
C ASN A 64 -14.34 0.87 3.63
N SER A 65 -13.83 1.60 2.64
CA SER A 65 -13.50 1.04 1.33
C SER A 65 -12.04 1.28 0.97
N CYS A 66 -11.45 0.35 0.23
CA CYS A 66 -10.07 0.48 -0.25
C CYS A 66 -10.05 0.28 -1.76
N CYS A 67 -9.50 1.25 -2.49
CA CYS A 67 -9.38 1.19 -3.95
C CYS A 67 -8.36 0.13 -4.39
N GLY A 68 -7.39 -0.18 -3.53
CA GLY A 68 -6.42 -1.25 -3.72
C GLY A 68 -5.04 -0.92 -3.18
N GLY A 69 -4.10 -1.81 -3.49
CA GLY A 69 -2.73 -1.77 -2.99
C GLY A 69 -2.52 -2.71 -1.80
N VAL A 70 -1.40 -2.53 -1.11
CA VAL A 70 -0.96 -3.45 -0.06
C VAL A 70 -0.47 -2.69 1.16
N VAL A 71 -0.62 -3.32 2.32
CA VAL A 71 -0.02 -2.86 3.56
C VAL A 71 1.01 -3.89 4.01
N LEU A 72 2.24 -3.44 4.20
CA LEU A 72 3.32 -4.27 4.71
C LEU A 72 3.41 -4.08 6.22
N VAL A 73 3.48 -5.18 6.95
CA VAL A 73 3.63 -5.19 8.40
C VAL A 73 4.92 -5.93 8.73
N SER A 74 5.69 -5.40 9.67
CA SER A 74 6.82 -6.10 10.27
C SER A 74 6.39 -7.45 10.85
N SER A 75 7.32 -8.39 10.95
CA SER A 75 7.10 -9.63 11.72
C SER A 75 6.72 -9.39 13.18
N ASP A 76 7.14 -8.26 13.78
CA ASP A 76 6.80 -7.93 15.18
C ASP A 76 5.49 -7.13 15.31
N GLY A 77 4.85 -6.77 14.19
CA GLY A 77 3.61 -5.99 14.16
C GLY A 77 3.77 -4.50 14.50
N ARG A 78 4.99 -4.01 14.80
CA ARG A 78 5.21 -2.62 15.25
C ARG A 78 5.31 -1.64 14.09
N ILE A 79 5.99 -2.04 13.01
CA ILE A 79 6.17 -1.18 11.85
C ILE A 79 5.14 -1.57 10.79
N THR A 80 4.31 -0.60 10.39
CA THR A 80 3.35 -0.77 9.29
C THR A 80 3.66 0.25 8.20
N VAL A 81 3.86 -0.23 6.98
CA VAL A 81 4.05 0.58 5.78
C VAL A 81 2.81 0.43 4.92
N SER A 82 1.95 1.44 4.95
CA SER A 82 0.79 1.48 4.06
C SER A 82 1.19 1.96 2.68
N ASN A 83 0.94 1.14 1.66
CA ASN A 83 1.12 1.49 0.25
C ASN A 83 -0.17 1.24 -0.53
N THR A 84 -1.31 1.56 0.10
CA THR A 84 -2.61 1.60 -0.56
C THR A 84 -2.69 2.79 -1.52
N LEU A 85 -3.54 2.71 -2.54
CA LEU A 85 -3.77 3.82 -3.45
C LEU A 85 -4.39 5.03 -2.73
N ASP A 86 -5.27 4.77 -1.77
CA ASP A 86 -5.95 5.78 -0.97
C ASP A 86 -4.96 6.60 -0.13
N ASP A 87 -4.02 5.94 0.57
CA ASP A 87 -3.01 6.62 1.37
C ASP A 87 -2.02 7.40 0.51
N ARG A 88 -1.62 6.83 -0.65
CA ARG A 88 -0.76 7.54 -1.61
C ARG A 88 -1.44 8.79 -2.15
N LEU A 89 -2.72 8.71 -2.48
CA LEU A 89 -3.49 9.85 -2.96
C LEU A 89 -3.60 10.92 -1.87
N LYS A 90 -3.86 10.52 -0.62
CA LYS A 90 -3.93 11.45 0.51
C LYS A 90 -2.61 12.21 0.70
N ILE A 91 -1.48 11.51 0.73
CA ILE A 91 -0.15 12.14 0.88
C ILE A 91 0.12 13.10 -0.30
N ALA A 92 -0.17 12.68 -1.53
CA ALA A 92 0.02 13.52 -2.71
C ALA A 92 -0.90 14.75 -2.70
N TYR A 93 -2.14 14.59 -2.25
CA TYR A 93 -3.11 15.67 -2.13
C TYR A 93 -2.65 16.71 -1.11
N GLU A 94 -2.23 16.27 0.09
CA GLU A 94 -1.74 17.18 1.13
C GLU A 94 -0.50 17.95 0.68
N ALA A 95 0.45 17.28 0.00
CA ALA A 95 1.66 17.92 -0.51
C ALA A 95 1.38 18.93 -1.63
N ASN A 96 0.42 18.64 -2.51
CA ASN A 96 0.07 19.49 -3.66
C ASN A 96 -1.04 20.50 -3.34
N LEU A 97 -1.61 20.47 -2.13
CA LEU A 97 -2.72 21.33 -1.74
C LEU A 97 -2.44 22.83 -1.96
N PRO A 98 -1.24 23.36 -1.67
CA PRO A 98 -0.93 24.76 -1.95
C PRO A 98 -1.01 25.10 -3.44
N GLU A 99 -0.51 24.22 -4.30
CA GLU A 99 -0.53 24.41 -5.76
C GLU A 99 -1.94 24.28 -6.33
N ILE A 100 -2.72 23.30 -5.85
CA ILE A 100 -4.14 23.13 -6.22
C ILE A 100 -4.92 24.40 -5.85
N ARG A 101 -4.72 24.92 -4.64
CA ARG A 101 -5.39 26.14 -4.18
C ARG A 101 -5.01 27.35 -5.05
N LYS A 102 -3.72 27.52 -5.34
CA LYS A 102 -3.22 28.58 -6.22
C LYS A 102 -3.86 28.51 -7.61
N ARG A 103 -3.96 27.32 -8.21
CA ARG A 103 -4.55 27.14 -9.54
C ARG A 103 -6.06 27.40 -9.57
N LEU A 104 -6.78 27.07 -8.50
CA LEU A 104 -8.24 27.20 -8.44
C LEU A 104 -8.70 28.60 -8.04
N PHE A 105 -8.01 29.24 -7.09
CA PHE A 105 -8.46 30.50 -6.49
C PHE A 105 -7.53 31.69 -6.78
N GLY A 106 -6.45 31.46 -7.54
CA GLY A 106 -5.42 32.46 -7.79
C GLY A 106 -4.41 32.57 -6.66
N ASP A 107 -3.46 33.49 -6.82
CA ASP A 107 -2.49 33.84 -5.78
C ASP A 107 -3.19 34.71 -4.72
N ALA A 108 -3.19 34.22 -3.46
CA ALA A 108 -3.48 35.02 -2.27
C ALA A 108 -2.19 35.20 -1.48
#